data_AF-A0A1E7Q5P2-F1
#
_entry.id   AF-A0A1E7Q5P2-F1
#
_cell.length_a   1.000
_cell.length_b   1.000
_cell.length_c   1.000
_cell.angle_alpha   90.00
_cell.angle_beta   90.00
_cell.angle_gamma   90.00
#
_symmetry.space_group_name_H-M   'P 1'
#
loop_
_entity.id
_entity.type
_entity.pdbx_description
1 polymer ?
#
loop_
_entity_poly.entity_id
_entity_poly.type
_entity_poly.pdbx_seq_one_letter_code
_entity_poly.pdbx_strand_id
1 'polypeptide(L)'
;MKALRSKILFFVFFSIYGLSAHGQDYDIVGLKLGMSVEQVQAALKSYGVDKKNIQERRRYFNYSDGVELFQTDDFVAYIYANRNKDNNFENLSIFFSFGPPGGKVVAITRTIENRTNPLTRSQFLTALKSKYGQPTSEDISTVYWSFPAEKVQCIAGAVGGYRPDQPSILKKIYGANVGSRDGIFHIRTVNSLEQCSSYLTYAMPTGDASPVTTATAVMVDVAGTAEGELSANEWVEGLADKARKEREAKAVKPDF
;
A
#
# COMPACT_ATOMS: atom_id res chain seq x y z
N MET A 1 13.84 -0.74 -79.11
CA MET A 1 14.57 0.09 -78.13
C MET A 1 13.93 -0.08 -76.76
N LYS A 2 14.76 -0.11 -75.71
CA LYS A 2 14.55 -0.75 -74.40
C LYS A 2 13.45 -0.10 -73.55
N ALA A 3 12.55 -0.93 -72.99
CA ALA A 3 11.61 -0.52 -71.95
C ALA A 3 12.31 -0.51 -70.58
N LEU A 4 12.42 0.68 -69.99
CA LEU A 4 13.05 0.92 -68.70
C LEU A 4 12.04 0.55 -67.58
N ARG A 5 12.22 -0.61 -66.95
CA ARG A 5 11.46 -1.00 -65.75
C ARG A 5 12.01 -0.26 -64.53
N SER A 6 11.33 0.82 -64.14
CA SER A 6 11.58 1.52 -62.88
C SER A 6 11.08 0.66 -61.70
N LYS A 7 12.00 0.11 -60.92
CA LYS A 7 11.68 -0.57 -59.65
C LYS A 7 11.65 0.50 -58.55
N ILE A 8 10.45 0.86 -58.11
CA ILE A 8 10.24 1.70 -56.93
C ILE A 8 10.63 0.86 -55.70
N LEU A 9 11.73 1.25 -55.07
CA LEU A 9 12.21 0.65 -53.83
C LEU A 9 11.45 1.32 -52.67
N PHE A 10 10.42 0.64 -52.15
CA PHE A 10 9.71 1.08 -50.95
C PHE A 10 10.60 0.80 -49.72
N PHE A 11 11.28 1.84 -49.22
CA PHE A 11 11.96 1.80 -47.93
C PHE A 11 10.90 1.83 -46.81
N VAL A 12 10.60 0.67 -46.23
CA VAL A 12 9.80 0.59 -45.01
C VAL A 12 10.69 1.00 -43.84
N PHE A 13 10.55 2.26 -43.41
CA PHE A 13 11.07 2.72 -42.12
C PHE A 13 10.26 2.04 -41.01
N PHE A 14 10.76 0.91 -40.50
CA PHE A 14 10.32 0.37 -39.22
C PHE A 14 10.79 1.35 -38.14
N SER A 15 9.94 2.34 -37.82
CA SER A 15 10.09 3.10 -36.59
C SER A 15 9.96 2.12 -35.43
N ILE A 16 11.11 1.78 -34.83
CA ILE A 16 11.18 1.12 -33.53
C ILE A 16 10.66 2.15 -32.52
N TYR A 17 9.34 2.25 -32.40
CA TYR A 17 8.74 2.81 -31.20
C TYR A 17 9.12 1.86 -30.07
N GLY A 18 10.09 2.29 -29.26
CA GLY A 18 10.45 1.62 -28.03
C GLY A 18 9.18 1.31 -27.24
N LEU A 19 9.07 0.06 -26.79
CA LEU A 19 8.07 -0.38 -25.84
C LEU A 19 8.24 0.41 -24.53
N SER A 20 7.63 1.59 -24.45
CA SER A 20 7.31 2.23 -23.17
C SER A 20 5.89 1.85 -22.80
N ALA A 21 5.73 0.59 -22.37
CA ALA A 21 4.50 0.11 -21.76
C ALA A 21 4.80 -1.08 -20.83
N HIS A 22 5.74 -0.92 -19.90
CA HIS A 22 5.64 -1.68 -18.65
C HIS A 22 4.57 -0.97 -17.81
N GLY A 23 3.33 -1.46 -17.90
CA GLY A 23 2.39 -1.29 -16.79
C GLY A 23 3.09 -1.89 -15.58
N GLN A 24 3.64 -1.04 -14.73
CA GLN A 24 4.58 -1.48 -13.71
C GLN A 24 3.84 -2.33 -12.67
N ASP A 25 4.19 -3.60 -12.63
CA ASP A 25 3.64 -4.58 -11.70
C ASP A 25 4.45 -4.52 -10.40
N TYR A 26 4.09 -3.58 -9.53
CA TYR A 26 4.79 -3.38 -8.26
C TYR A 26 4.47 -4.51 -7.28
N ASP A 27 5.52 -5.19 -6.82
CA ASP A 27 5.46 -6.21 -5.78
C ASP A 27 6.59 -6.06 -4.75
N ILE A 28 6.39 -6.54 -3.54
CA ILE A 28 7.47 -6.84 -2.59
C ILE A 28 7.51 -8.36 -2.43
N VAL A 29 8.51 -9.01 -3.02
CA VAL A 29 8.73 -10.47 -2.97
C VAL A 29 7.51 -11.30 -3.37
N GLY A 30 6.79 -10.83 -4.40
CA GLY A 30 5.55 -11.45 -4.89
C GLY A 30 4.28 -10.99 -4.17
N LEU A 31 4.38 -10.22 -3.07
CA LEU A 31 3.24 -9.60 -2.41
C LEU A 31 2.83 -8.32 -3.14
N LYS A 32 1.53 -8.17 -3.40
CA LYS A 32 0.96 -7.03 -4.14
C LYS A 32 -0.21 -6.41 -3.37
N LEU A 33 -0.43 -5.13 -3.64
CA LEU A 33 -1.67 -4.45 -3.24
C LEU A 33 -2.88 -5.16 -3.87
N GLY A 34 -4.02 -5.16 -3.18
CA GLY A 34 -5.25 -5.82 -3.62
C GLY A 34 -5.32 -7.33 -3.42
N MET A 35 -4.26 -7.99 -2.92
CA MET A 35 -4.31 -9.42 -2.60
C MET A 35 -5.30 -9.72 -1.46
N SER A 36 -5.97 -10.88 -1.50
CA SER A 36 -6.72 -11.42 -0.35
C SER A 36 -5.79 -12.06 0.69
N VAL A 37 -6.33 -12.37 1.86
CA VAL A 37 -5.61 -13.11 2.92
C VAL A 37 -5.02 -14.41 2.39
N GLU A 38 -5.79 -15.19 1.63
CA GLU A 38 -5.36 -16.47 1.07
C GLU A 38 -4.24 -16.29 0.04
N GLN A 39 -4.34 -15.25 -0.80
CA GLN A 39 -3.29 -14.91 -1.78
C GLN A 39 -1.99 -14.50 -1.08
N VAL A 40 -2.08 -13.75 0.02
CA VAL A 40 -0.90 -13.37 0.84
C VAL A 40 -0.26 -14.60 1.46
N GLN A 41 -1.05 -15.49 2.07
CA GLN A 41 -0.52 -16.72 2.65
C GLN A 41 0.18 -17.59 1.58
N ALA A 42 -0.40 -17.71 0.39
CA ALA A 42 0.19 -18.43 -0.73
C ALA A 42 1.51 -17.78 -1.21
N ALA A 43 1.54 -16.45 -1.34
CA ALA A 43 2.74 -15.70 -1.74
C ALA A 43 3.87 -15.84 -0.71
N LEU A 44 3.57 -15.72 0.60
CA LEU A 44 4.55 -15.92 1.67
C LEU A 44 5.12 -17.34 1.66
N LYS A 45 4.27 -18.36 1.45
CA LYS A 45 4.72 -19.74 1.31
C LYS A 45 5.63 -19.91 0.08
N SER A 46 5.24 -19.36 -1.07
CA SER A 46 6.05 -19.40 -2.30
C SER A 46 7.39 -18.69 -2.14
N TYR A 47 7.44 -17.65 -1.31
CA TYR A 47 8.67 -16.93 -0.98
C TYR A 47 9.60 -17.72 -0.02
N GLY A 48 9.10 -18.82 0.56
CA GLY A 48 9.84 -19.67 1.49
C GLY A 48 9.78 -19.19 2.93
N VAL A 49 8.67 -18.55 3.34
CA VAL A 49 8.37 -18.30 4.74
C VAL A 49 7.77 -19.56 5.36
N ASP A 50 8.35 -20.02 6.47
CA ASP A 50 7.79 -21.14 7.24
C ASP A 50 6.43 -20.76 7.83
N LYS A 51 5.45 -21.67 7.74
CA LYS A 51 4.08 -21.45 8.27
C LYS A 51 4.07 -21.01 9.74
N LYS A 52 4.97 -21.56 10.58
CA LYS A 52 5.10 -21.21 12.01
C LYS A 52 5.51 -19.75 12.24
N ASN A 53 6.10 -19.10 11.24
CA ASN A 53 6.55 -17.71 11.30
C ASN A 53 5.55 -16.74 10.69
N ILE A 54 4.37 -17.21 10.24
CA ILE A 54 3.28 -16.39 9.74
C ILE A 54 2.23 -16.27 10.85
N GLN A 55 1.91 -15.03 11.23
CA GLN A 55 0.95 -14.73 12.29
C GLN A 55 -0.11 -13.76 11.77
N GLU A 56 -1.38 -14.15 11.89
CA GLU A 56 -2.49 -13.24 11.67
C GLU A 56 -2.77 -12.42 12.92
N ARG A 57 -3.08 -11.15 12.70
CA ARG A 57 -3.49 -10.22 13.73
C ARG A 57 -4.88 -9.74 13.39
N ARG A 58 -5.84 -10.18 14.20
CA ARG A 58 -7.26 -9.89 14.03
C ARG A 58 -7.64 -8.65 14.84
N ARG A 59 -8.63 -7.91 14.37
CA ARG A 59 -9.25 -6.76 15.04
C ARG A 59 -10.75 -6.81 14.88
N TYR A 60 -11.44 -6.03 15.67
CA TYR A 60 -12.88 -5.80 15.61
C TYR A 60 -13.15 -4.33 15.92
N PHE A 61 -14.38 -3.88 15.68
CA PHE A 61 -14.84 -2.57 16.10
C PHE A 61 -15.79 -2.68 17.29
N ASN A 62 -15.76 -1.69 18.15
CA ASN A 62 -16.74 -1.51 19.21
C ASN A 62 -17.73 -0.42 18.79
N TYR A 63 -18.99 -0.59 19.14
CA TYR A 63 -20.04 0.42 18.94
C TYR A 63 -21.02 0.38 20.12
N SER A 64 -21.82 1.44 20.29
CA SER A 64 -22.75 1.54 21.43
C SER A 64 -24.09 2.11 20.99
N ASP A 65 -25.16 1.70 21.67
CA ASP A 65 -26.51 2.27 21.54
C ASP A 65 -26.77 3.43 22.54
N GLY A 66 -25.72 3.83 23.28
CA GLY A 66 -25.75 4.82 24.36
C GLY A 66 -25.89 4.21 25.77
N VAL A 67 -26.14 2.91 25.89
CA VAL A 67 -26.29 2.19 27.18
C VAL A 67 -25.40 0.96 27.21
N GLU A 68 -25.53 0.09 26.20
CA GLU A 68 -24.73 -1.13 26.06
C GLU A 68 -23.59 -0.94 25.07
N LEU A 69 -22.52 -1.72 25.26
CA LEU A 69 -21.39 -1.80 24.35
C LEU A 69 -21.48 -3.09 23.55
N PHE A 70 -21.38 -2.97 22.23
CA PHE A 70 -21.39 -4.06 21.29
C PHE A 70 -20.05 -4.16 20.56
N GLN A 71 -19.82 -5.32 19.97
CA GLN A 71 -18.62 -5.62 19.21
C GLN A 71 -19.02 -6.26 17.87
N THR A 72 -18.32 -5.89 16.80
CA THR A 72 -18.44 -6.55 15.50
C THR A 72 -17.71 -7.90 15.48
N ASP A 73 -18.03 -8.74 14.50
CA ASP A 73 -17.15 -9.88 14.18
C ASP A 73 -15.72 -9.41 13.92
N ASP A 74 -14.75 -10.28 14.22
CA ASP A 74 -13.36 -9.97 14.01
C ASP A 74 -12.91 -10.25 12.56
N PHE A 75 -11.92 -9.49 12.11
CA PHE A 75 -11.37 -9.57 10.77
C PHE A 75 -9.84 -9.50 10.82
N VAL A 76 -9.17 -10.03 9.80
CA VAL A 76 -7.70 -9.96 9.71
C VAL A 76 -7.28 -8.53 9.38
N ALA A 77 -6.62 -7.86 10.32
CA ALA A 77 -6.14 -6.50 10.14
C ALA A 77 -4.75 -6.48 9.49
N TYR A 78 -3.87 -7.39 9.90
CA TYR A 78 -2.58 -7.57 9.24
C TYR A 78 -2.04 -8.99 9.44
N ILE A 79 -1.17 -9.40 8.50
CA ILE A 79 -0.31 -10.57 8.65
C ILE A 79 1.10 -10.09 8.93
N TYR A 80 1.74 -10.72 9.92
CA TYR A 80 3.13 -10.56 10.24
C TYR A 80 3.89 -11.83 9.87
N ALA A 81 5.03 -11.70 9.21
CA ALA A 81 5.84 -12.82 8.75
C ALA A 81 7.33 -12.57 8.96
N ASN A 82 8.05 -13.58 9.47
CA ASN A 82 9.51 -13.54 9.58
C ASN A 82 10.16 -14.63 8.72
N ARG A 83 11.30 -14.31 8.12
CA ARG A 83 12.12 -15.26 7.38
C ARG A 83 13.58 -15.13 7.81
N ASN A 84 14.16 -16.25 8.21
CA ASN A 84 15.57 -16.35 8.60
C ASN A 84 16.28 -17.25 7.60
N LYS A 85 17.35 -16.77 6.98
CA LYS A 85 18.16 -17.57 6.06
C LYS A 85 19.60 -17.07 6.08
N ASP A 86 20.57 -17.95 6.33
CA ASP A 86 22.01 -17.67 6.20
C ASP A 86 22.49 -16.40 6.95
N ASN A 87 22.08 -16.25 8.21
CA ASN A 87 22.28 -15.05 9.07
C ASN A 87 21.61 -13.76 8.58
N ASN A 88 20.73 -13.85 7.58
CA ASN A 88 19.88 -12.77 7.16
C ASN A 88 18.50 -12.92 7.77
N PHE A 89 17.97 -11.81 8.26
CA PHE A 89 16.66 -11.71 8.87
C PHE A 89 15.79 -10.82 8.01
N GLU A 90 14.56 -11.25 7.75
CA GLU A 90 13.56 -10.44 7.10
C GLU A 90 12.25 -10.45 7.87
N ASN A 91 11.63 -9.27 7.93
CA ASN A 91 10.35 -9.05 8.56
C ASN A 91 9.40 -8.43 7.55
N LEU A 92 8.22 -9.02 7.38
CA LEU A 92 7.16 -8.51 6.54
C LEU A 92 5.91 -8.25 7.39
N SER A 93 5.30 -7.08 7.21
CA SER A 93 3.95 -6.79 7.71
C SER A 93 3.06 -6.41 6.53
N ILE A 94 1.92 -7.08 6.42
CA ILE A 94 0.98 -6.95 5.31
C ILE A 94 -0.36 -6.53 5.90
N PHE A 95 -0.80 -5.31 5.58
CA PHE A 95 -1.97 -4.68 6.17
C PHE A 95 -3.16 -4.79 5.21
N PHE A 96 -4.32 -5.12 5.75
CA PHE A 96 -5.56 -5.27 5.01
C PHE A 96 -6.49 -4.07 5.27
N SER A 97 -7.34 -3.75 4.28
CA SER A 97 -8.43 -2.78 4.45
C SER A 97 -9.36 -3.18 5.59
N PHE A 98 -9.88 -2.19 6.30
CA PHE A 98 -10.78 -2.37 7.45
C PHE A 98 -12.22 -2.76 7.05
N GLY A 99 -12.94 -3.43 7.97
CA GLY A 99 -14.41 -3.62 7.91
C GLY A 99 -14.91 -4.75 7.00
N PRO A 100 -16.25 -4.89 6.82
CA PRO A 100 -16.90 -5.90 5.96
C PRO A 100 -16.55 -5.80 4.46
N PRO A 101 -16.32 -4.60 3.87
CA PRO A 101 -15.74 -4.52 2.53
C PRO A 101 -14.21 -4.75 2.53
N GLY A 102 -13.61 -4.95 3.71
CA GLY A 102 -12.19 -5.10 3.94
C GLY A 102 -11.60 -6.43 3.48
N GLY A 103 -10.34 -6.68 3.86
CA GLY A 103 -9.65 -7.94 3.56
C GLY A 103 -8.83 -7.97 2.27
N LYS A 104 -8.57 -6.79 1.67
CA LYS A 104 -7.60 -6.64 0.58
C LYS A 104 -6.35 -5.94 1.07
N VAL A 105 -5.17 -6.34 0.60
CA VAL A 105 -3.90 -5.72 0.97
C VAL A 105 -3.90 -4.25 0.54
N VAL A 106 -3.72 -3.35 1.50
CA VAL A 106 -3.58 -1.90 1.26
C VAL A 106 -2.20 -1.37 1.62
N ALA A 107 -1.40 -2.13 2.37
CA ALA A 107 -0.01 -1.79 2.56
C ALA A 107 0.87 -3.01 2.86
N ILE A 108 2.15 -2.89 2.49
CA ILE A 108 3.18 -3.90 2.73
C ILE A 108 4.42 -3.18 3.25
N THR A 109 4.97 -3.64 4.36
CA THR A 109 6.29 -3.23 4.84
C THR A 109 7.22 -4.44 4.83
N ARG A 110 8.45 -4.27 4.38
CA ARG A 110 9.50 -5.28 4.49
C ARG A 110 10.76 -4.65 5.07
N THR A 111 11.30 -5.23 6.13
CA THR A 111 12.63 -4.90 6.64
C THR A 111 13.56 -6.05 6.33
N ILE A 112 14.70 -5.74 5.75
CA ILE A 112 15.77 -6.66 5.39
C ILE A 112 16.94 -6.34 6.30
N GLU A 113 17.48 -7.35 6.96
CA GLU A 113 18.79 -7.31 7.61
C GLU A 113 19.69 -8.33 6.92
N ASN A 114 20.70 -7.85 6.20
CA ASN A 114 21.70 -8.67 5.51
C ASN A 114 23.09 -8.38 6.07
N ARG A 115 23.63 -9.31 6.85
CA ARG A 115 24.97 -9.15 7.45
C ARG A 115 26.05 -9.93 6.71
N THR A 116 25.65 -10.84 5.81
CA THR A 116 26.57 -11.69 5.06
C THR A 116 26.79 -11.08 3.67
N ASN A 117 27.96 -10.49 3.43
CA ASN A 117 28.36 -9.88 2.16
C ASN A 117 27.29 -8.90 1.60
N PRO A 118 26.95 -7.82 2.33
CA PRO A 118 25.93 -6.87 1.88
C PRO A 118 26.34 -6.19 0.57
N LEU A 119 25.36 -5.94 -0.29
CA LEU A 119 25.54 -5.07 -1.46
C LEU A 119 25.86 -3.65 -1.00
N THR A 120 26.62 -2.92 -1.80
CA THR A 120 26.71 -1.45 -1.65
C THR A 120 25.38 -0.79 -2.00
N ARG A 121 25.13 0.43 -1.52
CA ARG A 121 23.94 1.23 -1.87
C ARG A 121 23.77 1.34 -3.38
N SER A 122 24.84 1.62 -4.12
CA SER A 122 24.81 1.74 -5.58
C SER A 122 24.37 0.44 -6.28
N GLN A 123 24.89 -0.71 -5.83
CA GLN A 123 24.48 -2.02 -6.34
C GLN A 123 23.01 -2.33 -6.01
N PHE A 124 22.58 -2.06 -4.78
CA PHE A 124 21.19 -2.28 -4.36
C PHE A 124 20.23 -1.40 -5.15
N LEU A 125 20.53 -0.11 -5.28
CA LEU A 125 19.76 0.85 -6.08
C LEU A 125 19.67 0.42 -7.55
N THR A 126 20.76 -0.09 -8.11
CA THR A 126 20.78 -0.60 -9.49
C THR A 126 19.83 -1.78 -9.65
N ALA A 127 19.82 -2.71 -8.69
CA ALA A 127 18.88 -3.84 -8.68
C ALA A 127 17.42 -3.37 -8.56
N LEU A 128 17.15 -2.37 -7.71
CA LEU A 128 15.82 -1.76 -7.61
C LEU A 128 15.39 -1.10 -8.93
N LYS A 129 16.25 -0.31 -9.55
CA LYS A 129 15.98 0.34 -10.84
C LYS A 129 15.79 -0.66 -11.97
N SER A 130 16.50 -1.78 -11.93
CA SER A 130 16.29 -2.88 -12.88
C SER A 130 14.93 -3.56 -12.69
N LYS A 131 14.40 -3.62 -11.46
CA LYS A 131 13.11 -4.26 -11.17
C LYS A 131 11.92 -3.33 -11.40
N TYR A 132 12.00 -2.10 -10.90
CA TYR A 132 10.89 -1.13 -10.87
C TYR A 132 11.08 0.04 -11.84
N GLY A 133 12.08 -0.01 -12.72
CA GLY A 133 12.41 1.13 -13.59
C GLY A 133 12.91 2.35 -12.81
N GLN A 134 12.92 3.51 -13.48
CA GLN A 134 13.38 4.75 -12.87
C GLN A 134 12.43 5.22 -11.76
N PRO A 135 12.95 5.65 -10.61
CA PRO A 135 12.13 6.17 -9.52
C PRO A 135 11.55 7.55 -9.88
N THR A 136 10.40 7.86 -9.30
CA THR A 136 9.80 9.20 -9.36
C THR A 136 10.69 10.22 -8.65
N SER A 137 11.31 9.83 -7.52
CA SER A 137 12.34 10.64 -6.86
C SER A 137 13.33 9.77 -6.08
N GLU A 138 14.53 10.30 -5.90
CA GLU A 138 15.61 9.69 -5.14
C GLU A 138 16.27 10.77 -4.28
N ASP A 139 16.42 10.50 -2.98
CA ASP A 139 17.24 11.28 -2.07
C ASP A 139 18.42 10.45 -1.53
N ILE A 140 19.21 11.04 -0.64
CA ILE A 140 20.44 10.42 -0.10
C ILE A 140 20.20 9.07 0.59
N SER A 141 18.99 8.80 1.06
CA SER A 141 18.61 7.65 1.90
C SER A 141 17.35 6.93 1.44
N THR A 142 16.52 7.55 0.61
CA THR A 142 15.20 7.04 0.22
C THR A 142 15.04 7.10 -1.29
N VAL A 143 14.50 6.03 -1.85
CA VAL A 143 14.11 5.94 -3.25
C VAL A 143 12.61 5.75 -3.32
N TYR A 144 11.92 6.49 -4.18
CA TYR A 144 10.46 6.55 -4.23
C TYR A 144 9.93 6.36 -5.65
N TRP A 145 8.94 5.48 -5.77
CA TRP A 145 8.13 5.27 -6.95
C TRP A 145 6.68 5.59 -6.63
N SER A 146 6.07 6.49 -7.40
CA SER A 146 4.63 6.73 -7.41
C SER A 146 3.98 5.91 -8.52
N PHE A 147 2.82 5.33 -8.24
CA PHE A 147 2.08 4.61 -9.26
C PHE A 147 0.55 4.65 -9.04
N PRO A 148 -0.23 4.67 -10.12
CA PRO A 148 0.21 4.89 -11.50
C PRO A 148 0.77 6.32 -11.70
N ALA A 149 1.60 6.53 -12.72
CA ALA A 149 2.50 7.69 -12.82
C ALA A 149 1.77 9.03 -13.03
N GLU A 150 0.55 8.99 -13.55
CA GLU A 150 -0.33 10.14 -13.77
C GLU A 150 -1.00 10.67 -12.50
N LYS A 151 -0.96 9.90 -11.41
CA LYS A 151 -1.54 10.28 -10.12
C LYS A 151 -0.53 11.01 -9.24
N VAL A 152 -1.05 11.76 -8.27
CA VAL A 152 -0.26 12.66 -7.42
C VAL A 152 -0.13 12.11 -6.00
N GLN A 153 0.96 12.44 -5.32
CA GLN A 153 1.08 12.15 -3.89
C GLN A 153 0.06 12.97 -3.10
N CYS A 154 -0.80 12.31 -2.33
CA CYS A 154 -1.82 12.95 -1.48
C CYS A 154 -1.43 13.04 0.00
N ILE A 155 -0.36 12.36 0.41
CA ILE A 155 0.07 12.32 1.81
C ILE A 155 0.91 13.56 2.10
N ALA A 156 0.45 14.36 3.05
CA ALA A 156 1.17 15.53 3.54
C ALA A 156 2.46 15.16 4.29
N GLY A 157 3.53 15.91 4.04
CA GLY A 157 4.84 15.71 4.64
C GLY A 157 5.87 15.14 3.67
N ALA A 158 6.92 14.53 4.21
CA ALA A 158 7.97 13.90 3.41
C ALA A 158 7.39 12.79 2.52
N VAL A 159 7.95 12.68 1.31
CA VAL A 159 7.66 11.58 0.37
C VAL A 159 7.85 10.24 1.07
N GLY A 160 6.84 9.37 1.01
CA GLY A 160 6.89 8.08 1.71
C GLY A 160 6.79 8.14 3.23
N GLY A 161 6.49 9.30 3.82
CA GLY A 161 6.51 9.51 5.27
C GLY A 161 5.34 8.89 6.05
N TYR A 162 4.39 8.23 5.38
CA TYR A 162 3.33 7.48 6.05
C TYR A 162 3.81 6.06 6.34
N ARG A 163 3.59 5.62 7.58
CA ARG A 163 3.80 4.24 7.97
C ARG A 163 2.46 3.60 8.28
N PRO A 164 2.16 2.39 7.76
CA PRO A 164 0.88 1.72 7.99
C PRO A 164 0.59 1.34 9.45
N ASP A 165 1.59 1.40 10.33
CA ASP A 165 1.45 1.22 11.77
C ASP A 165 0.94 2.48 12.49
N GLN A 166 0.85 3.63 11.81
CA GLN A 166 0.33 4.88 12.37
C GLN A 166 -1.20 4.92 12.43
N PRO A 167 -1.79 5.78 13.29
CA PRO A 167 -3.19 5.65 13.69
C PRO A 167 -4.23 5.79 12.56
N SER A 168 -4.04 6.75 11.65
CA SER A 168 -5.02 7.08 10.62
C SER A 168 -4.33 7.72 9.42
N ILE A 169 -4.57 7.18 8.23
CA ILE A 169 -4.07 7.78 6.99
C ILE A 169 -4.84 9.06 6.66
N LEU A 170 -6.11 9.13 7.06
CA LEU A 170 -6.98 10.28 6.81
C LEU A 170 -6.41 11.57 7.38
N LYS A 171 -5.74 11.51 8.54
CA LYS A 171 -5.06 12.68 9.13
C LYS A 171 -3.89 13.21 8.29
N LYS A 172 -3.30 12.35 7.45
CA LYS A 172 -2.21 12.73 6.53
C LYS A 172 -2.73 13.23 5.19
N ILE A 173 -3.96 12.88 4.82
CA ILE A 173 -4.57 13.29 3.55
C ILE A 173 -5.40 14.56 3.73
N TYR A 174 -6.20 14.63 4.80
CA TYR A 174 -7.12 15.73 5.09
C TYR A 174 -6.60 16.67 6.17
N GLY A 175 -6.70 17.97 5.92
CA GLY A 175 -6.40 19.05 6.86
C GLY A 175 -7.60 19.55 7.65
N ALA A 176 -8.82 19.27 7.20
CA ALA A 176 -10.07 19.55 7.90
C ALA A 176 -11.14 18.51 7.55
N ASN A 177 -12.17 18.38 8.40
CA ASN A 177 -13.23 17.37 8.27
C ASN A 177 -12.68 15.93 8.14
N VAL A 178 -11.62 15.63 8.91
CA VAL A 178 -10.97 14.31 8.91
C VAL A 178 -11.99 13.25 9.30
N GLY A 179 -12.06 12.16 8.52
CA GLY A 179 -13.02 11.07 8.76
C GLY A 179 -14.29 11.17 7.93
N SER A 180 -14.48 12.25 7.17
CA SER A 180 -15.59 12.42 6.23
C SER A 180 -15.13 12.30 4.77
N ARG A 181 -16.05 11.86 3.89
CA ARG A 181 -15.86 11.91 2.43
C ARG A 181 -15.78 13.34 1.89
N ASP A 182 -16.34 14.31 2.61
CA ASP A 182 -16.23 15.74 2.31
C ASP A 182 -14.98 16.37 2.99
N GLY A 183 -13.98 15.55 3.29
CA GLY A 183 -12.70 15.96 3.86
C GLY A 183 -11.97 16.97 2.96
N ILE A 184 -11.38 18.00 3.56
CA ILE A 184 -10.58 18.98 2.82
C ILE A 184 -9.13 18.49 2.78
N PHE A 185 -8.60 18.23 1.60
CA PHE A 185 -7.21 17.78 1.40
C PHE A 185 -6.19 18.81 1.89
N HIS A 186 -5.09 18.33 2.49
CA HIS A 186 -3.91 19.17 2.78
C HIS A 186 -3.34 19.77 1.49
N ILE A 187 -3.30 18.97 0.43
CA ILE A 187 -2.79 19.36 -0.88
C ILE A 187 -3.96 19.90 -1.71
N ARG A 188 -4.03 21.23 -1.83
CA ARG A 188 -5.18 21.94 -2.42
C ARG A 188 -5.48 21.62 -3.89
N THR A 189 -4.55 21.00 -4.61
CA THR A 189 -4.75 20.58 -6.00
C THR A 189 -5.43 19.20 -6.09
N VAL A 190 -5.57 18.50 -4.97
CA VAL A 190 -6.27 17.22 -4.86
C VAL A 190 -7.70 17.49 -4.39
N ASN A 191 -8.66 16.96 -5.14
CA ASN A 191 -10.10 17.08 -4.89
C ASN A 191 -10.79 15.73 -4.68
N SER A 192 -10.10 14.62 -4.97
CA SER A 192 -10.62 13.27 -4.71
C SER A 192 -9.51 12.26 -4.42
N LEU A 193 -9.85 11.19 -3.70
CA LEU A 193 -8.93 10.09 -3.41
C LEU A 193 -8.49 9.35 -4.68
N GLU A 194 -9.28 9.39 -5.76
CA GLU A 194 -8.94 8.77 -7.03
C GLU A 194 -7.69 9.38 -7.68
N GLN A 195 -7.39 10.65 -7.37
CA GLN A 195 -6.19 11.33 -7.85
C GLN A 195 -4.92 10.89 -7.11
N CYS A 196 -5.05 10.16 -6.01
CA CYS A 196 -3.94 9.76 -5.18
C CYS A 196 -3.18 8.59 -5.77
N SER A 197 -1.86 8.78 -5.94
CA SER A 197 -0.96 7.70 -6.30
C SER A 197 -0.75 6.77 -5.11
N SER A 198 -0.75 5.47 -5.37
CA SER A 198 -0.04 4.51 -4.53
C SER A 198 1.46 4.76 -4.64
N TYR A 199 2.24 4.18 -3.73
CA TYR A 199 3.69 4.31 -3.80
C TYR A 199 4.44 3.10 -3.27
N LEU A 200 5.71 3.02 -3.66
CA LEU A 200 6.73 2.13 -3.12
C LEU A 200 7.95 2.95 -2.76
N THR A 201 8.49 2.71 -1.56
CA THR A 201 9.74 3.31 -1.09
C THR A 201 10.73 2.23 -0.70
N TYR A 202 12.02 2.56 -0.82
CA TYR A 202 13.11 1.86 -0.16
C TYR A 202 13.98 2.87 0.59
N ALA A 203 14.10 2.69 1.90
CA ALA A 203 15.06 3.40 2.75
C ALA A 203 16.32 2.54 2.92
N MET A 204 17.49 3.15 2.74
CA MET A 204 18.82 2.54 2.73
C MET A 204 19.84 3.49 3.39
N PRO A 205 21.01 2.99 3.85
CA PRO A 205 22.08 3.84 4.35
C PRO A 205 22.58 4.83 3.28
N THR A 206 23.05 5.99 3.73
CA THR A 206 23.59 7.06 2.88
C THR A 206 24.98 6.71 2.36
N GLY A 207 25.29 7.14 1.13
CA GLY A 207 26.60 6.97 0.49
C GLY A 207 26.67 5.74 -0.42
N ASP A 208 27.17 5.93 -1.64
CA ASP A 208 27.06 4.92 -2.70
C ASP A 208 27.83 3.63 -2.43
N ALA A 209 28.97 3.73 -1.76
CA ALA A 209 29.81 2.58 -1.35
C ALA A 209 29.37 1.98 -0.01
N SER A 210 28.39 2.58 0.68
CA SER A 210 27.97 2.11 2.01
C SER A 210 27.31 0.74 1.89
N PRO A 211 27.68 -0.23 2.74
CA PRO A 211 27.04 -1.54 2.74
C PRO A 211 25.60 -1.43 3.21
N VAL A 212 24.66 -1.98 2.44
CA VAL A 212 23.24 -2.06 2.78
C VAL A 212 23.03 -3.27 3.69
N THR A 213 23.39 -3.09 4.97
CA THR A 213 23.12 -4.10 6.00
C THR A 213 21.68 -4.11 6.46
N THR A 214 20.98 -2.98 6.29
CA THR A 214 19.56 -2.83 6.56
C THR A 214 18.91 -2.06 5.41
N ALA A 215 17.74 -2.52 4.98
CA ALA A 215 16.87 -1.78 4.08
C ALA A 215 15.41 -1.95 4.48
N THR A 216 14.62 -0.90 4.34
CA THR A 216 13.18 -0.96 4.63
C THR A 216 12.40 -0.56 3.38
N ALA A 217 11.52 -1.43 2.94
CA ALA A 217 10.56 -1.16 1.88
C ALA A 217 9.18 -0.87 2.47
N VAL A 218 8.49 0.15 1.96
CA VAL A 218 7.09 0.43 2.28
C VAL A 218 6.32 0.66 1.00
N MET A 219 5.26 -0.13 0.79
CA MET A 219 4.32 0.01 -0.32
C MET A 219 2.93 0.28 0.23
N VAL A 220 2.22 1.28 -0.31
CA VAL A 220 0.90 1.69 0.20
C VAL A 220 -0.04 2.04 -0.95
N ASP A 221 -1.25 1.48 -0.89
CA ASP A 221 -2.42 1.97 -1.61
C ASP A 221 -3.04 3.13 -0.83
N VAL A 222 -2.71 4.36 -1.22
CA VAL A 222 -3.13 5.56 -0.48
C VAL A 222 -4.65 5.71 -0.51
N ALA A 223 -5.23 5.59 -1.70
CA ALA A 223 -6.68 5.70 -1.88
C ALA A 223 -7.41 4.54 -1.20
N GLY A 224 -6.97 3.29 -1.43
CA GLY A 224 -7.58 2.11 -0.84
C GLY A 224 -7.49 2.08 0.69
N THR A 225 -6.39 2.55 1.28
CA THR A 225 -6.28 2.67 2.74
C THR A 225 -7.26 3.71 3.27
N ALA A 226 -7.36 4.88 2.63
CA ALA A 226 -8.25 5.96 3.05
C ALA A 226 -9.73 5.59 2.89
N GLU A 227 -10.11 5.02 1.75
CA GLU A 227 -11.46 4.52 1.50
C GLU A 227 -11.86 3.42 2.48
N GLY A 228 -10.93 2.52 2.82
CA GLY A 228 -11.16 1.48 3.83
C GLY A 228 -11.43 2.07 5.22
N GLU A 229 -10.71 3.10 5.62
CA GLU A 229 -10.93 3.79 6.91
C GLU A 229 -12.27 4.54 6.92
N LEU A 230 -12.59 5.30 5.86
CA LEU A 230 -13.87 6.00 5.72
C LEU A 230 -15.05 5.03 5.74
N SER A 231 -14.99 3.96 4.95
CA SER A 231 -16.06 2.97 4.86
C SER A 231 -16.27 2.21 6.18
N ALA A 232 -15.19 1.95 6.93
CA ALA A 232 -15.29 1.34 8.24
C ALA A 232 -15.97 2.28 9.26
N ASN A 233 -15.65 3.57 9.25
CA ASN A 233 -16.31 4.56 10.11
C ASN A 233 -17.82 4.63 9.81
N GLU A 234 -18.18 4.81 8.54
CA GLU A 234 -19.58 4.88 8.08
C GLU A 234 -20.37 3.62 8.48
N TRP A 235 -19.75 2.45 8.34
CA TRP A 235 -20.38 1.19 8.71
C TRP A 235 -20.61 1.07 10.22
N VAL A 236 -19.60 1.38 11.03
CA VAL A 236 -19.69 1.32 12.50
C VAL A 236 -20.71 2.33 13.04
N GLU A 237 -20.76 3.52 12.47
CA GLU A 237 -21.79 4.53 12.77
C GLU A 237 -23.19 4.01 12.44
N GLY A 238 -23.37 3.37 11.28
CA GLY A 238 -24.63 2.73 10.91
C GLY A 238 -25.08 1.62 11.88
N LEU A 239 -24.14 0.83 12.40
CA LEU A 239 -24.42 -0.18 13.43
C LEU A 239 -24.87 0.46 14.75
N ALA A 240 -24.16 1.51 15.19
CA ALA A 240 -24.52 2.26 16.39
C ALA A 240 -25.92 2.88 16.27
N ASP A 241 -26.23 3.50 15.14
CA ASP A 241 -27.53 4.10 14.86
C ASP A 241 -28.66 3.08 14.85
N LYS A 242 -28.43 1.90 14.25
CA LYS A 242 -29.41 0.82 14.25
C LYS A 242 -29.68 0.32 15.67
N ALA A 243 -28.63 0.04 16.44
CA ALA A 243 -28.76 -0.43 17.82
C ALA A 243 -29.48 0.60 18.71
N ARG A 244 -29.15 1.89 18.56
CA ARG A 244 -29.83 3.00 19.25
C ARG A 244 -31.33 3.03 18.95
N LYS A 245 -31.71 2.97 17.67
CA LYS A 245 -33.13 2.96 17.26
C LYS A 245 -33.87 1.74 17.80
N GLU A 246 -33.25 0.56 17.80
CA GLU A 246 -33.84 -0.66 18.35
C GLU A 246 -34.05 -0.59 19.87
N ARG A 247 -33.13 0.05 20.59
CA ARG A 247 -33.27 0.33 22.03
C ARG A 247 -34.40 1.31 22.29
N GLU A 248 -34.42 2.44 21.59
CA GLU A 248 -35.42 3.50 21.79
C GLU A 248 -36.85 3.04 21.46
N ALA A 249 -37.02 2.13 20.50
CA ALA A 249 -38.31 1.52 20.20
C ALA A 249 -38.88 0.68 21.36
N LYS A 250 -38.03 0.26 22.32
CA LYS A 250 -38.42 -0.50 23.51
C LYS A 250 -38.53 0.39 24.77
N ALA A 251 -38.39 1.71 24.62
CA ALA A 251 -38.42 2.62 25.74
C ALA A 251 -39.79 2.59 26.45
N VAL A 252 -39.75 2.39 27.77
CA VAL A 252 -40.94 2.43 28.62
C VAL A 252 -41.05 3.85 29.20
N LYS A 253 -42.25 4.44 29.14
CA LYS A 253 -42.49 5.73 29.77
C LYS A 253 -42.41 5.58 31.30
N PRO A 254 -41.72 6.48 32.00
CA PRO A 254 -41.78 6.50 33.46
C PRO A 254 -43.19 6.90 33.92
N ASP A 255 -43.68 6.24 34.97
CA ASP A 255 -44.84 6.71 35.73
C ASP A 255 -44.36 7.85 36.65
N PHE A 256 -44.83 9.07 36.39
CA PHE A 256 -44.64 10.24 37.26
C PHE A 256 -45.92 10.52 38.05
#